data_AF-A0A7W6AEE2-F1
#
_entry.id   AF-A0A7W6AEE2-F1
#
_cell.length_a   1.000
_cell.length_b   1.000
_cell.length_c   1.000
_cell.angle_alpha   90.00
_cell.angle_beta   90.00
_cell.angle_gamma   90.00
#
_symmetry.space_group_name_H-M   'P 1'
#
loop_
_entity.id
_entity.type
_entity.pdbx_description
1 polymer ?
#
loop_
_entity_poly.entity_id
_entity_poly.type
_entity_poly.pdbx_seq_one_letter_code
_entity_poly.pdbx_strand_id
1 'polypeptide(L)'
;MCYGTELTSLAILRWTQERPIEWHYIAPGKPQQNGYVESFNGRLRDECLNETLFVSLGHARSVLRLWRDDYNHVRPHSGVGGLTPADAARRVVQHRPEGHHTNPGLQL
;
A
#
# COMPACT_ATOMS: atom_id res chain seq x y z
N MET A 1 9.41 3.49 9.48
CA MET A 1 8.21 2.85 10.01
C MET A 1 7.01 3.51 9.38
N CYS A 2 6.13 2.72 8.76
CA CYS A 2 4.73 3.12 8.74
C CYS A 2 4.25 2.90 10.18
N TYR A 3 4.07 3.96 10.97
CA TYR A 3 3.89 3.88 12.43
C TYR A 3 2.57 3.23 12.89
N GLY A 4 1.81 2.61 11.98
CA GLY A 4 0.61 1.86 12.34
C GLY A 4 0.99 0.52 12.96
N THR A 5 0.48 0.26 14.18
CA THR A 5 0.58 -1.04 14.87
C THR A 5 0.06 -2.22 14.02
N GLU A 6 -0.82 -1.92 13.07
CA GLU A 6 -1.39 -2.84 12.07
C GLU A 6 -0.32 -3.52 11.20
N LEU A 7 0.77 -2.81 10.88
CA LEU A 7 1.82 -3.28 9.96
C LEU A 7 3.08 -3.78 10.68
N THR A 8 3.11 -3.77 12.01
CA THR A 8 4.22 -4.30 12.81
C THR A 8 3.80 -5.45 13.72
N SER A 9 2.65 -6.06 13.45
CA SER A 9 2.17 -7.20 14.23
C SER A 9 3.01 -8.47 13.95
N LEU A 10 3.08 -9.35 14.96
CA LEU A 10 3.73 -10.67 14.84
C LEU A 10 3.15 -11.50 13.69
N ALA A 11 1.87 -11.32 13.35
CA ALA A 11 1.23 -12.01 12.24
C ALA A 11 1.82 -11.60 10.88
N ILE A 12 2.08 -10.31 10.68
CA ILE A 12 2.71 -9.82 9.45
C ILE A 12 4.15 -10.31 9.33
N LEU A 13 4.91 -10.27 10.43
CA LEU A 13 6.30 -10.77 10.45
C LEU A 13 6.37 -12.27 10.12
N ARG A 14 5.47 -13.08 10.68
CA ARG A 14 5.39 -14.52 10.34
C ARG A 14 5.05 -14.72 8.87
N TRP A 15 4.05 -14.02 8.34
CA TRP A 15 3.67 -14.12 6.94
C TRP A 15 4.81 -13.74 5.97
N THR A 16 5.62 -12.73 6.33
CA THR A 16 6.80 -12.33 5.55
C THR A 16 7.98 -13.30 5.66
N GLN A 17 8.01 -14.16 6.68
CA GLN A 17 9.02 -15.22 6.79
C GLN A 17 8.60 -16.46 5.99
N GLU A 18 7.30 -16.76 5.96
CA GLU A 18 6.73 -17.87 5.19
C GLU A 18 6.74 -17.59 3.67
N ARG A 19 6.70 -16.32 3.28
CA ARG A 19 6.84 -15.87 1.88
C ARG A 19 8.26 -15.35 1.69
N PRO A 20 8.95 -15.61 0.56
CA PRO A 20 10.27 -15.02 0.31
C PRO A 20 10.14 -13.53 -0.08
N ILE A 21 9.58 -12.71 0.83
CA ILE A 21 9.36 -11.28 0.65
C ILE A 21 10.33 -10.55 1.59
N GLU A 22 11.23 -9.77 1.01
CA GLU A 22 12.19 -8.96 1.79
C GLU A 22 11.48 -7.83 2.54
N TRP A 23 11.80 -7.66 3.82
CA TRP A 23 11.21 -6.63 4.68
C TRP A 23 12.12 -5.41 4.76
N HIS A 24 11.60 -4.24 4.37
CA HIS A 24 12.34 -2.98 4.35
C HIS A 24 11.71 -1.93 5.28
N TYR A 25 12.51 -1.37 6.19
CA TYR A 25 12.11 -0.22 6.99
C TYR A 25 12.39 1.09 6.25
N ILE A 26 11.57 2.13 6.49
CA ILE A 26 11.95 3.49 6.10
C ILE A 26 13.24 3.88 6.82
N ALA A 27 14.07 4.71 6.17
CA ALA A 27 15.30 5.21 6.77
C ALA A 27 14.99 6.11 7.99
N PRO A 28 15.80 6.03 9.06
CA PRO A 28 15.68 6.93 10.20
C PRO A 28 15.67 8.40 9.76
N GLY A 29 14.73 9.18 10.30
CA GLY A 29 14.60 10.61 9.98
C GLY A 29 14.03 10.95 8.59
N LYS A 30 13.52 9.97 7.83
CA LYS A 30 12.89 10.20 6.50
C LYS A 30 11.38 9.87 6.48
N PRO A 31 10.53 10.62 7.20
CA PRO A 31 9.08 10.37 7.24
C PRO A 31 8.42 10.46 5.86
N GLN A 32 8.99 11.22 4.92
CA GLN A 32 8.47 11.36 3.57
C GLN A 32 8.40 10.04 2.79
N GLN A 33 9.22 9.04 3.15
CA GLN A 33 9.16 7.70 2.54
C GLN A 33 7.84 6.98 2.84
N ASN A 34 7.09 7.43 3.85
CA ASN A 34 5.81 6.86 4.23
C ASN A 34 4.60 7.59 3.63
N GLY A 35 4.81 8.75 2.99
CA GLY A 35 3.73 9.64 2.60
C GLY A 35 2.70 9.01 1.67
N TYR A 36 3.11 8.10 0.80
CA TYR A 36 2.20 7.41 -0.12
C TYR A 36 1.21 6.49 0.60
N VAL A 37 1.70 5.62 1.49
CA VAL A 37 0.85 4.67 2.22
C VAL A 37 -0.01 5.39 3.25
N GLU A 38 0.49 6.44 3.89
CA GLU A 38 -0.31 7.30 4.78
C GLU A 38 -1.44 7.99 4.02
N SER A 39 -1.14 8.58 2.85
CA SER A 39 -2.15 9.23 2.01
C SER A 39 -3.21 8.24 1.52
N PHE A 40 -2.82 7.02 1.18
CA PHE A 40 -3.76 5.96 0.81
C PHE A 40 -4.66 5.57 1.98
N ASN A 41 -4.07 5.26 3.15
CA ASN A 41 -4.82 4.84 4.33
C ASN A 41 -5.75 5.94 4.85
N GLY A 42 -5.32 7.21 4.79
CA GLY A 42 -6.16 8.36 5.10
C GLY A 42 -7.39 8.42 4.20
N ARG A 43 -7.20 8.36 2.88
CA ARG A 43 -8.32 8.35 1.92
C ARG A 43 -9.27 7.17 2.10
N LEU A 44 -8.74 5.97 2.32
CA LEU A 44 -9.58 4.80 2.58
C LEU A 44 -10.44 5.01 3.83
N ARG A 45 -9.85 5.58 4.88
CA ARG A 45 -10.56 5.86 6.13
C ARG A 45 -11.64 6.91 5.92
N ASP A 46 -11.27 8.05 5.34
CA ASP A 46 -12.12 9.23 5.25
C ASP A 46 -13.20 9.07 4.17
N GLU A 47 -12.93 8.40 3.05
CA GLU A 47 -13.87 8.30 1.93
C GLU A 47 -14.69 6.99 1.94
N CYS A 48 -14.28 5.96 2.70
CA CYS A 48 -14.96 4.66 2.69
C CYS A 48 -15.35 4.18 4.09
N LEU A 49 -14.38 4.05 4.99
CA LEU A 49 -14.62 3.37 6.27
C LEU A 49 -15.47 4.20 7.23
N ASN A 50 -15.25 5.51 7.28
CA ASN A 50 -15.99 6.42 8.14
C ASN A 50 -17.39 6.76 7.58
N GLU A 51 -17.54 6.73 6.26
CA GLU A 51 -18.80 7.09 5.58
C GLU A 51 -19.79 5.93 5.46
N THR A 52 -19.37 4.70 5.77
CA THR A 52 -20.19 3.50 5.55
C THR A 52 -20.47 2.75 6.85
N LEU A 53 -21.75 2.60 7.19
CA LEU A 53 -22.17 1.62 8.20
C LEU A 53 -22.19 0.21 7.61
N PHE A 54 -21.33 -0.67 8.12
CA PHE A 54 -21.27 -2.06 7.65
C PHE A 54 -22.29 -2.94 8.37
N VAL A 55 -23.30 -3.42 7.64
CA VAL A 55 -24.31 -4.34 8.18
C VAL A 55 -23.85 -5.80 8.28
N SER A 56 -22.76 -6.18 7.61
CA SER A 56 -22.16 -7.51 7.70
C SER A 56 -20.73 -7.53 7.14
N LEU A 57 -19.99 -8.61 7.43
CA LEU A 57 -18.67 -8.82 6.82
C LEU A 57 -18.75 -8.97 5.29
N GLY A 58 -19.82 -9.60 4.77
CA GLY A 58 -20.05 -9.72 3.33
C GLY A 58 -20.29 -8.37 2.66
N HIS A 59 -21.04 -7.49 3.34
CA HIS A 59 -21.24 -6.12 2.89
C HIS A 59 -19.93 -5.34 2.90
N ALA A 60 -19.17 -5.38 4.00
CA ALA A 60 -17.86 -4.72 4.10
C ALA A 60 -16.89 -5.14 2.99
N ARG A 61 -16.80 -6.45 2.71
CA ARG A 61 -15.98 -6.97 1.60
C ARG A 61 -16.41 -6.44 0.24
N SER A 62 -17.72 -6.25 0.02
CA SER A 62 -18.26 -5.76 -1.25
C SER A 62 -17.98 -4.28 -1.43
N VAL A 63 -18.23 -3.47 -0.40
CA VAL A 63 -17.94 -2.03 -0.40
C VAL A 63 -16.44 -1.77 -0.59
N LEU A 64 -15.58 -2.45 0.17
CA LEU A 64 -14.13 -2.32 0.03
C LEU A 64 -13.63 -2.73 -1.36
N ARG A 65 -14.24 -3.75 -1.96
CA ARG A 65 -13.90 -4.16 -3.33
C ARG A 65 -14.24 -3.07 -4.34
N LEU A 66 -15.43 -2.49 -4.24
CA LEU A 66 -15.89 -1.42 -5.13
C LEU A 66 -15.03 -0.17 -4.97
N TRP A 67 -14.76 0.25 -3.73
CA TRP A 67 -13.90 1.39 -3.47
C TRP A 67 -12.48 1.19 -4.01
N ARG A 68 -11.91 0.00 -3.83
CA ARG A 68 -10.59 -0.35 -4.39
C ARG A 68 -10.59 -0.30 -5.92
N ASP A 69 -11.66 -0.77 -6.55
CA ASP A 69 -11.80 -0.75 -8.01
C ASP A 69 -11.83 0.68 -8.55
N ASP A 70 -12.68 1.54 -7.95
CA ASP A 70 -12.74 2.97 -8.27
C ASP A 70 -11.38 3.67 -8.10
N TYR A 71 -10.74 3.46 -6.95
CA TYR A 71 -9.45 4.06 -6.63
C TYR A 71 -8.36 3.67 -7.64
N ASN A 72 -8.31 2.39 -8.04
CA ASN A 72 -7.25 1.85 -8.88
C ASN A 72 -7.48 2.05 -10.38
N HIS A 73 -8.74 2.12 -10.83
CA HIS A 73 -9.06 2.04 -12.26
C HIS A 73 -9.84 3.24 -12.81
N VAL A 74 -10.46 4.05 -11.95
CA VAL A 74 -11.31 5.16 -12.39
C VAL A 74 -10.70 6.51 -12.00
N ARG A 75 -10.20 6.63 -10.77
CA ARG A 75 -9.74 7.91 -10.25
C ARG A 75 -8.34 8.29 -10.76
N PRO A 76 -8.17 9.48 -11.38
CA PRO A 76 -6.85 10.02 -11.71
C PRO A 76 -6.17 10.63 -10.47
N HIS A 77 -4.86 10.42 -10.32
CA HIS A 77 -4.10 10.91 -9.17
C HIS A 77 -2.97 11.86 -9.59
N SER A 78 -2.90 13.03 -8.97
CA SER A 78 -1.88 14.05 -9.27
C SER A 78 -0.45 13.56 -9.02
N GLY A 79 -0.25 12.70 -8.01
CA GLY A 79 1.06 12.12 -7.68
C GLY A 79 1.65 11.21 -8.78
N VAL A 80 0.84 10.76 -9.74
CA VAL A 80 1.27 9.96 -10.90
C VAL A 80 0.91 10.66 -12.23
N GLY A 81 0.87 11.99 -12.22
CA GLY A 81 0.66 12.78 -13.44
C GLY A 81 -0.77 12.70 -13.99
N GLY A 82 -1.76 12.50 -13.12
CA GLY A 82 -3.18 12.40 -13.52
C GLY A 82 -3.57 11.03 -14.08
N LEU A 83 -2.71 10.03 -13.94
CA LEU A 83 -3.05 8.65 -14.29
C LEU A 83 -3.82 7.96 -13.17
N THR A 84 -4.54 6.90 -13.52
CA THR A 84 -5.01 5.93 -12.53
C THR A 84 -3.83 5.13 -11.99
N PRO A 85 -3.89 4.58 -10.77
CA PRO A 85 -2.81 3.76 -10.23
C PRO A 85 -2.53 2.53 -11.10
N ALA A 86 -3.56 1.93 -11.70
CA ALA A 86 -3.40 0.81 -12.63
C ALA A 86 -2.63 1.21 -13.90
N ASP A 87 -2.93 2.38 -14.47
CA ASP A 87 -2.22 2.85 -15.67
C ASP A 87 -0.78 3.26 -15.36
N ALA A 88 -0.54 3.90 -14.22
CA ALA A 88 0.80 4.18 -13.74
C ALA A 88 1.62 2.89 -13.54
N ALA A 89 1.02 1.87 -12.92
CA ALA A 89 1.67 0.57 -12.72
C ALA A 89 2.03 -0.13 -14.04
N ARG A 90 1.14 -0.09 -15.04
CA ARG A 90 1.42 -0.63 -16.38
C ARG A 90 2.66 0.01 -17.01
N ARG A 91 2.84 1.33 -16.86
CA ARG A 91 4.03 2.04 -17.35
C ARG A 91 5.30 1.63 -16.63
N VAL A 92 5.25 1.44 -15.31
CA VAL A 92 6.41 0.99 -14.51
C VAL A 92 6.84 -0.42 -14.91
N VAL A 93 5.89 -1.35 -15.08
CA VAL A 93 6.19 -2.73 -15.49
C VAL A 93 6.85 -2.77 -16.88
N GLN A 94 6.44 -1.89 -17.80
CA GLN A 94 7.04 -1.77 -19.12
C GLN A 94 8.48 -1.22 -19.10
N HIS A 95 8.87 -0.51 -18.04
CA HIS A 95 10.15 0.21 -17.96
C HIS A 95 11.14 -0.38 -16.94
N ARG A 96 10.89 -1.54 -16.32
CA ARG A 96 11.83 -2.11 -15.34
C ARG A 96 13.13 -2.55 -16.05
N PRO A 97 14.30 -1.97 -15.73
CA PRO A 97 15.58 -2.56 -16.10
C PRO A 97 15.85 -3.78 -15.21
N GLU A 98 16.40 -4.83 -15.79
CA GLU A 98 16.88 -6.03 -15.11
C GLU A 98 17.94 -5.65 -14.06
N GLY A 99 17.63 -5.87 -12.78
CA GLY A 99 18.61 -5.79 -11.68
C GLY A 99 18.50 -4.56 -10.78
N HIS A 100 17.99 -4.75 -9.55
CA HIS A 100 18.34 -3.90 -8.42
C HIS A 100 18.78 -4.81 -7.27
N HIS A 101 20.10 -4.84 -7.10
CA HIS A 101 20.91 -5.21 -5.93
C HIS A 101 20.16 -5.20 -4.58
N THR A 102 20.24 -6.36 -3.92
CA THR A 102 19.92 -6.63 -2.50
C THR A 102 20.65 -5.69 -1.54
N ASN A 103 19.95 -5.25 -0.48
CA ASN A 103 20.51 -4.47 0.62
C ASN A 103 21.13 -5.42 1.67
N PRO A 104 22.46 -5.45 1.88
CA PRO A 104 23.12 -6.38 2.80
C PRO A 104 23.06 -5.90 4.27
N GLY A 105 21.87 -5.51 4.75
CA GLY A 105 21.73 -4.73 5.98
C GLY A 105 20.89 -5.36 7.07
N LEU A 106 21.15 -6.62 7.44
CA LEU A 106 20.68 -7.25 8.69
C LEU A 106 21.65 -8.39 9.08
N GLN A 107 22.78 -8.03 9.69
CA GLN A 107 23.40 -8.91 10.67
C GLN A 107 22.74 -8.57 12.01
N LEU A 108 22.08 -9.57 12.60
CA LEU A 108 21.72 -9.58 14.00
C LEU A 108 22.97 -9.41 14.87
#